data_AF-A0A660N4V0-F1
#
_entry.id   AF-A0A660N4V0-F1
#
_cell.length_a   1.000
_cell.length_b   1.000
_cell.length_c   1.000
_cell.angle_alpha   90.00
_cell.angle_beta   90.00
_cell.angle_gamma   90.00
#
_symmetry.space_group_name_H-M   'P 1'
#
loop_
_entity.id
_entity.type
_entity.pdbx_description
1 polymer ?
#
loop_
_entity_poly.entity_id
_entity_poly.type
_entity_poly.pdbx_seq_one_letter_code
_entity_poly.pdbx_strand_id
1 'polypeptide(L)'
;MDGAQVNDAQDELERYGKTPAKEYSWRQALLQAYLLVWALGATGKLSPSAVIGQINENIARLQELAVLIRAEKEQNPPVLY
;
A
#
# COMPACT_ATOMS: atom_id res chain seq x y z
N MET A 1 -21.25 -2.05 4.39
CA MET A 1 -20.21 -2.29 3.35
C MET A 1 -18.91 -2.25 4.12
N ASP A 2 -18.51 -3.40 4.66
CA ASP A 2 -17.61 -3.47 5.82
C ASP A 2 -16.58 -4.57 5.60
N GLY A 3 -15.29 -4.23 5.70
CA GLY A 3 -14.17 -5.16 5.88
C GLY A 3 -13.78 -6.05 4.69
N ALA A 4 -14.70 -6.39 3.78
CA ALA A 4 -14.43 -7.30 2.67
C ALA A 4 -13.34 -6.76 1.72
N GLN A 5 -13.39 -5.46 1.40
CA GLN A 5 -12.35 -4.81 0.59
C GLN A 5 -10.97 -4.81 1.25
N VAL A 6 -10.91 -4.85 2.58
CA VAL A 6 -9.64 -4.89 3.32
C VAL A 6 -9.06 -6.30 3.32
N ASN A 7 -9.91 -7.32 3.48
CA ASN A 7 -9.49 -8.73 3.39
C ASN A 7 -9.03 -9.10 1.97
N ASP A 8 -9.78 -8.69 0.94
CA ASP A 8 -9.39 -8.96 -0.45
C ASP A 8 -8.05 -8.30 -0.80
N ALA A 9 -7.81 -7.08 -0.30
CA ALA A 9 -6.53 -6.41 -0.45
C ALA A 9 -5.41 -7.15 0.29
N GLN A 10 -5.65 -7.63 1.52
CA GLN A 10 -4.67 -8.40 2.29
C GLN A 10 -4.33 -9.75 1.64
N ASP A 11 -5.29 -10.48 1.07
CA ASP A 11 -5.03 -11.73 0.34
C ASP A 11 -4.22 -11.49 -0.95
N GLU A 12 -4.33 -10.30 -1.55
CA GLU A 12 -3.43 -9.89 -2.64
C GLU A 12 -1.98 -9.64 -2.18
N LEU A 13 -1.75 -9.27 -0.90
CA LEU A 13 -0.41 -9.06 -0.33
C LEU A 13 0.46 -10.34 -0.44
N GLU A 14 -0.11 -11.50 -0.13
CA GLU A 14 0.60 -12.80 -0.22
C GLU A 14 0.92 -13.19 -1.68
N ARG A 15 0.16 -12.70 -2.66
CA ARG A 15 0.30 -13.09 -4.08
C ARG A 15 1.16 -12.14 -4.91
N TYR A 16 1.16 -10.84 -4.60
CA TYR A 16 1.70 -9.79 -5.49
C TYR A 16 3.03 -9.14 -5.07
N GLY A 17 3.61 -9.52 -3.94
CA GLY A 17 4.94 -9.07 -3.47
C GLY A 17 6.15 -9.55 -4.30
N LYS A 18 6.05 -9.58 -5.64
CA LYS A 18 7.08 -10.11 -6.54
C LYS A 18 8.07 -9.07 -7.05
N THR A 19 7.73 -7.77 -7.03
CA THR A 19 8.69 -6.68 -7.34
C THR A 19 8.37 -5.41 -6.54
N PRO A 20 9.36 -4.55 -6.22
CA PRO A 20 9.14 -3.31 -5.49
C PRO A 20 8.10 -2.38 -6.15
N ALA A 21 8.09 -2.30 -7.48
CA ALA A 21 7.14 -1.49 -8.23
C ALA A 21 5.68 -1.98 -8.09
N LYS A 22 5.45 -3.30 -8.11
CA LYS A 22 4.10 -3.86 -7.92
C LYS A 22 3.62 -3.70 -6.49
N GLU A 23 4.50 -3.93 -5.50
CA GLU A 23 4.19 -3.68 -4.10
C GLU A 23 3.81 -2.20 -3.88
N TYR A 24 4.52 -1.28 -4.54
CA TYR A 24 4.25 0.17 -4.43
C TYR A 24 2.85 0.53 -4.92
N SER A 25 2.47 0.10 -6.13
CA SER A 25 1.13 0.39 -6.68
C SER A 25 0.01 -0.19 -5.82
N TRP A 26 0.19 -1.41 -5.31
CA TRP A 26 -0.81 -2.03 -4.43
C TRP A 26 -0.91 -1.31 -3.07
N ARG A 27 0.23 -0.95 -2.44
CA ARG A 27 0.22 -0.19 -1.18
C ARG A 27 -0.40 1.20 -1.32
N GLN A 28 -0.29 1.83 -2.49
CA GLN A 28 -1.00 3.08 -2.76
C GLN A 28 -2.53 2.87 -2.77
N ALA A 29 -3.02 1.82 -3.42
CA ALA A 29 -4.45 1.50 -3.43
C ALA A 29 -4.97 1.17 -2.02
N LEU A 30 -4.19 0.40 -1.25
CA LEU A 30 -4.54 0.08 0.15
C LEU A 30 -4.54 1.33 1.04
N LEU A 31 -3.55 2.21 0.90
CA LEU A 31 -3.50 3.48 1.62
C LEU A 31 -4.72 4.35 1.29
N GLN A 32 -5.13 4.43 0.02
CA GLN A 32 -6.33 5.14 -0.38
C GLN A 32 -7.59 4.56 0.26
N ALA A 33 -7.72 3.24 0.31
CA ALA A 33 -8.86 2.57 0.96
C ALA A 33 -8.92 2.91 2.47
N TYR A 34 -7.79 2.83 3.19
CA TYR A 34 -7.76 3.19 4.61
C TYR A 34 -8.03 4.67 4.87
N LEU A 35 -7.51 5.58 4.03
CA LEU A 35 -7.79 7.01 4.13
C LEU A 35 -9.27 7.32 3.90
N LEU A 36 -9.91 6.64 2.93
CA LEU A 36 -11.35 6.79 2.67
C LEU A 36 -12.19 6.31 3.86
N VAL A 37 -11.86 5.14 4.42
CA VAL A 37 -12.51 4.61 5.63
C VAL A 37 -12.35 5.56 6.82
N TRP A 38 -11.16 6.12 7.02
CA TRP A 38 -10.90 7.09 8.08
C TRP A 38 -11.69 8.38 7.89
N ALA A 39 -11.68 8.95 6.68
CA ALA A 39 -12.37 10.21 6.36
C ALA A 39 -13.89 10.11 6.51
N LEU A 40 -14.47 8.96 6.16
CA LEU A 40 -15.90 8.70 6.30
C LEU A 40 -16.33 8.43 7.75
N GLY A 41 -15.37 8.27 8.68
CA GLY A 41 -15.66 7.76 10.03
C GLY A 41 -16.26 6.35 10.02
N ALA A 42 -16.26 5.68 8.85
CA ALA A 42 -16.89 4.39 8.60
C ALA A 42 -15.90 3.26 8.90
N THR A 43 -15.18 3.35 10.02
CA THR A 43 -14.18 2.34 10.42
C THR A 43 -14.81 0.98 10.69
N GLY A 44 -16.14 0.90 10.79
CA GLY A 44 -16.89 -0.34 10.96
C GLY A 44 -16.48 -1.04 12.26
N LYS A 45 -15.99 -2.28 12.15
CA LYS A 45 -15.45 -3.07 13.29
C LYS A 45 -14.00 -2.75 13.64
N LEU A 46 -13.27 -2.01 12.80
CA LEU A 46 -11.89 -1.64 13.06
C LEU A 46 -11.86 -0.46 14.03
N SER A 47 -11.01 -0.55 15.05
CA SER A 47 -10.76 0.60 15.93
C SER A 47 -10.10 1.72 15.10
N PRO A 48 -10.42 3.00 15.38
CA PRO A 48 -9.76 4.12 14.72
C PRO A 48 -8.22 4.06 14.83
N SER A 49 -7.71 3.56 15.95
CA SER A 49 -6.28 3.34 16.16
C SER A 49 -5.69 2.27 15.22
N ALA A 50 -6.43 1.21 14.91
CA ALA A 50 -5.98 0.19 13.95
C ALA A 50 -5.92 0.75 12.52
N VAL A 51 -6.91 1.56 12.12
CA VAL A 51 -6.91 2.23 10.81
C VAL A 51 -5.73 3.18 10.69
N ILE A 52 -5.47 3.99 11.71
CA ILE A 52 -4.31 4.91 11.73
C ILE A 52 -2.98 4.13 11.71
N GLY A 53 -2.89 3.01 12.44
CA GLY A 53 -1.72 2.14 12.41
C GLY A 53 -1.42 1.62 11.00
N GLN A 54 -2.45 1.13 10.31
CA GLN A 54 -2.34 0.65 8.93
C GLN A 54 -1.96 1.75 7.93
N ILE A 55 -2.46 2.97 8.12
CA ILE A 55 -2.05 4.14 7.33
C ILE A 55 -0.55 4.40 7.50
N ASN A 56 -0.07 4.46 8.75
CA ASN A 56 1.34 4.74 9.03
C ASN A 56 2.27 3.65 8.50
N GLU A 57 1.90 2.37 8.66
CA GLU A 57 2.65 1.24 8.11
C GLU A 57 2.74 1.29 6.58
N ASN A 58 1.64 1.63 5.90
CA ASN A 58 1.65 1.77 4.45
C ASN A 58 2.51 2.95 3.99
N ILE A 59 2.45 4.10 4.68
CA ILE A 59 3.30 5.25 4.37
C ILE A 59 4.78 4.90 4.52
N ALA A 60 5.17 4.28 5.64
CA ALA A 60 6.56 3.89 5.88
C ALA A 60 7.09 2.95 4.79
N ARG A 61 6.30 1.93 4.43
CA ARG A 61 6.72 0.99 3.40
C ARG A 61 6.72 1.59 2.00
N LEU A 62 5.80 2.51 1.67
CA LEU A 62 5.84 3.26 0.41
C LEU A 62 7.12 4.10 0.28
N GLN A 63 7.60 4.68 1.39
CA GLN A 63 8.88 5.40 1.39
C GLN A 63 10.07 4.48 1.11
N GLU A 64 10.12 3.31 1.75
CA GLU A 64 11.15 2.29 1.49
C GLU A 64 11.14 1.83 0.03
N LEU A 65 9.95 1.53 -0.50
CA LEU A 65 9.78 1.08 -1.88
C LEU A 65 10.19 2.16 -2.88
N ALA A 66 9.93 3.43 -2.61
CA ALA A 66 10.38 4.53 -3.46
C ALA A 66 11.92 4.59 -3.55
N VAL A 67 12.62 4.34 -2.44
CA VAL A 67 14.09 4.24 -2.41
C VAL A 67 14.56 3.05 -3.24
N LEU A 68 13.95 1.87 -3.06
CA LEU A 68 14.31 0.65 -3.81
C LEU A 68 14.09 0.80 -5.31
N ILE A 69 12.93 1.33 -5.73
CA ILE A 69 12.61 1.56 -7.15
C ILE A 69 13.59 2.56 -7.77
N ARG A 70 13.98 3.60 -7.02
CA ARG A 70 14.98 4.56 -7.49
C ARG A 70 16.34 3.89 -7.67
N ALA A 71 16.78 3.11 -6.69
CA ALA A 71 18.05 2.38 -6.78
C ALA A 71 18.07 1.39 -7.95
N GLU A 72 16.96 0.70 -8.22
CA GLU A 72 16.81 -0.20 -9.36
C GLU A 72 16.94 0.54 -10.71
N LYS A 73 16.31 1.72 -10.83
CA LYS A 73 16.43 2.58 -12.03
C LYS A 73 17.84 3.13 -12.24
N GLU A 74 18.56 3.46 -11.16
CA GLU A 74 19.95 3.93 -11.23
C GLU A 74 20.90 2.80 -11.65
N GLN A 75 20.64 1.56 -11.20
CA GLN A 75 21.40 0.38 -11.62
C GLN A 75 21.08 -0.08 -13.04
N ASN A 76 19.84 0.12 -13.49
CA ASN A 76 19.37 -0.34 -14.80
C ASN A 76 18.68 0.81 -15.56
N PRO A 77 19.45 1.80 -16.04
CA PRO A 77 18.88 2.97 -16.70
C PRO A 77 18.14 2.56 -17.99
N PRO A 78 17.01 3.22 -18.31
CA PRO A 78 16.28 2.91 -19.53
C PRO A 78 17.18 3.16 -20.75
N VAL A 79 17.30 2.15 -21.62
CA VAL A 79 18.00 2.28 -22.91
C VAL A 79 17.13 3.14 -23.81
N LEU A 80 17.61 4.34 -24.13
CA LEU A 80 16.98 5.22 -25.13
C LEU A 80 17.40 4.70 -26.51
N TYR A 81 16.44 4.20 -27.29
CA TYR A 81 16.59 3.85 -28.70
C TYR A 81 16.17 5.01 -29.61
#